data_AF-A0A352RB22-F1
#
_entry.id   AF-A0A352RB22-F1
#
_cell.length_a   1.000
_cell.length_b   1.000
_cell.length_c   1.000
_cell.angle_alpha   90.00
_cell.angle_beta   90.00
_cell.angle_gamma   90.00
#
_symmetry.space_group_name_H-M   'P 1'
#
loop_
_entity.id
_entity.type
_entity.pdbx_description
1 polymer ?
#
loop_
_entity_poly.entity_id
_entity_poly.type
_entity_poly.pdbx_seq_one_letter_code
_entity_poly.pdbx_strand_id
1 'polypeptide(L)'
;KKEIEISDLDLDKILLLQDGHCFRNGILNLCKNNKFIADSHFQLESGSFETLIKLADEGLGTTLLPYLHTLDLNEKNKEKLKPFKDPKPAREVSLIYPKNELKIHIINALRDTILGVIRGAIAFSDVEIISPKTK
;
A
#
# COMPACT_ATOMS: atom_id res chain seq x y z
N LYS A 1 12.43 6.71 -15.10
CA LYS A 1 11.44 5.71 -15.58
C LYS A 1 10.03 6.21 -15.26
N LYS A 2 9.05 5.99 -16.15
CA LYS A 2 7.64 6.36 -15.94
C LYS A 2 6.89 5.35 -15.07
N GLU A 3 7.27 4.08 -15.15
CA GLU A 3 6.76 2.97 -14.32
C GLU A 3 7.94 2.25 -13.68
N ILE A 4 7.68 1.50 -12.60
CA ILE A 4 8.67 0.69 -11.89
C ILE A 4 8.25 -0.77 -11.77
N GLU A 5 9.22 -1.67 -11.71
CA GLU A 5 9.02 -3.08 -11.36
C GLU A 5 9.46 -3.32 -9.90
N ILE A 6 9.07 -4.46 -9.30
CA ILE A 6 9.46 -4.80 -7.92
C ILE A 6 10.99 -4.86 -7.79
N SER A 7 11.69 -5.30 -8.83
CA SER A 7 13.16 -5.33 -8.90
C SER A 7 13.82 -3.96 -8.93
N ASP A 8 13.08 -2.87 -9.18
CA ASP A 8 13.60 -1.51 -9.11
C ASP A 8 13.60 -0.94 -7.68
N LEU A 9 13.02 -1.66 -6.70
CA LEU A 9 12.98 -1.22 -5.31
C LEU A 9 14.30 -1.51 -4.58
N ASP A 10 14.93 -0.44 -4.10
CA ASP A 10 16.12 -0.50 -3.25
C ASP A 10 15.71 -0.59 -1.78
N LEU A 11 15.74 -1.80 -1.22
CA LEU A 11 15.28 -2.12 0.14
C LEU A 11 15.95 -1.27 1.23
N ASP A 12 17.22 -0.88 1.03
CA ASP A 12 17.96 -0.08 2.01
C ASP A 12 17.48 1.39 2.06
N LYS A 13 16.70 1.81 1.06
CA LYS A 13 16.15 3.16 0.94
C LYS A 13 14.63 3.21 1.05
N ILE A 14 13.97 2.12 1.45
CA ILE A 14 12.50 2.12 1.65
C ILE A 14 12.16 2.62 3.05
N LEU A 15 11.38 3.70 3.10
CA LEU A 15 10.77 4.22 4.31
C LEU A 15 9.46 3.46 4.58
N LEU A 16 9.38 2.83 5.75
CA LEU A 16 8.26 1.98 6.15
C LEU A 16 7.52 2.54 7.37
N LEU A 17 6.25 2.18 7.48
CA LEU A 17 5.50 2.41 8.72
C LEU A 17 6.08 1.59 9.88
N GLN A 18 5.75 1.98 11.11
CA GLN A 18 6.01 1.21 12.33
C GLN A 18 5.44 -0.21 12.28
N ASP A 19 5.99 -1.08 13.14
CA ASP A 19 5.40 -2.39 13.38
C ASP A 19 3.94 -2.26 13.85
N GLY A 20 3.11 -3.25 13.50
CA GLY A 20 1.66 -3.25 13.76
C GLY A 20 0.80 -2.75 12.58
N HIS A 21 1.39 -2.10 11.58
CA HIS A 21 0.68 -1.71 10.37
C HIS A 21 0.70 -2.84 9.31
N CYS A 22 -0.49 -3.34 8.92
CA CYS A 22 -0.60 -4.37 7.87
C CYS A 22 0.07 -3.97 6.53
N PHE A 23 0.16 -2.67 6.26
CA PHE A 23 0.81 -2.13 5.07
C PHE A 23 2.31 -2.41 5.03
N ARG A 24 3.01 -2.31 6.17
CA ARG A 24 4.43 -2.67 6.29
C ARG A 24 4.65 -4.13 5.88
N ASN A 25 3.86 -5.03 6.44
CA ASN A 25 3.92 -6.46 6.10
C ASN A 25 3.65 -6.71 4.61
N GLY A 26 2.71 -5.96 4.02
CA GLY A 26 2.45 -6.00 2.58
C GLY A 26 3.67 -5.62 1.75
N ILE A 27 4.36 -4.52 2.09
CA ILE A 27 5.58 -4.10 1.40
C ILE A 27 6.70 -5.14 1.59
N LEU A 28 6.90 -5.62 2.81
CA LEU A 28 7.91 -6.64 3.07
C LEU A 28 7.63 -7.91 2.26
N ASN A 29 6.39 -8.39 2.22
CA ASN A 29 6.03 -9.57 1.43
C ASN A 29 6.15 -9.34 -0.08
N LEU A 30 5.85 -8.12 -0.57
CA LEU A 30 6.08 -7.72 -1.96
C LEU A 30 7.58 -7.83 -2.32
N CYS A 31 8.47 -7.43 -1.39
CA CYS A 31 9.91 -7.42 -1.63
C CYS A 31 10.60 -8.76 -1.33
N LYS A 32 9.99 -9.66 -0.53
CA LYS A 32 10.55 -10.95 -0.08
C LYS A 32 10.90 -11.96 -1.18
N ASN A 33 10.43 -11.75 -2.42
CA ASN A 33 10.92 -12.55 -3.56
C ASN A 33 12.40 -12.25 -3.91
N ASN A 34 12.99 -11.18 -3.37
CA ASN A 34 14.42 -10.91 -3.42
C ASN A 34 15.08 -11.45 -2.14
N LYS A 35 16.02 -12.40 -2.29
CA LYS A 35 16.71 -13.18 -1.24
C LYS A 35 17.58 -12.37 -0.23
N PHE A 36 17.31 -11.09 0.00
CA PHE A 36 18.20 -10.16 0.71
C PHE A 36 17.50 -9.38 1.83
N ILE A 37 16.58 -9.99 2.58
CA ILE A 37 16.09 -9.41 3.85
C ILE A 37 16.87 -10.05 5.00
N ALA A 38 18.17 -9.81 5.01
CA ALA A 38 19.00 -9.95 6.19
C ALA A 38 19.69 -8.59 6.34
N ASP A 39 19.32 -7.83 7.38
CA ASP A 39 19.99 -6.60 7.82
C ASP A 39 19.80 -5.30 7.00
N SER A 40 18.57 -4.95 6.58
CA SER A 40 18.31 -3.59 6.06
C SER A 40 18.43 -2.55 7.20
N HIS A 41 19.48 -1.72 7.12
CA HIS A 41 20.04 -0.89 8.19
C HIS A 41 19.34 0.47 8.46
N PHE A 42 18.17 0.74 7.88
CA PHE A 42 17.50 2.04 8.06
C PHE A 42 16.00 1.89 8.35
N GLN A 43 15.68 1.48 9.59
CA GLN A 43 14.32 1.42 10.09
C GLN A 43 13.91 2.79 10.64
N LEU A 44 13.57 3.72 9.75
CA LEU A 44 12.91 4.96 10.18
C LEU A 44 11.41 4.70 10.24
N GLU A 45 10.93 4.39 11.43
CA GLU A 45 9.57 3.95 11.64
C GLU A 45 8.64 5.12 11.97
N SER A 46 7.74 5.46 11.05
CA SER A 46 6.68 6.44 11.30
C SER A 46 5.30 5.77 11.42
N GLY A 47 4.42 6.32 12.26
CA GLY A 47 3.02 5.85 12.36
C GLY A 47 2.07 6.43 11.29
N SER A 48 2.55 7.34 10.43
CA SER A 48 1.69 8.10 9.51
C SER A 48 2.29 8.19 8.09
N PHE A 49 1.42 8.05 7.09
CA PHE A 49 1.79 8.21 5.67
C PHE A 49 2.29 9.62 5.36
N GLU A 50 1.71 10.64 5.96
CA GLU A 50 2.07 12.04 5.78
C GLU A 50 3.53 12.29 6.15
N THR A 51 3.99 11.64 7.21
CA THR A 51 5.40 11.74 7.64
C THR A 51 6.32 11.02 6.65
N LEU A 52 5.95 9.81 6.20
CA LEU A 52 6.73 9.08 5.18
C LEU A 52 6.85 9.88 3.87
N ILE A 53 5.77 10.54 3.45
CA ILE A 53 5.75 11.40 2.27
C ILE A 53 6.72 12.58 2.45
N LYS A 54 6.70 13.26 3.60
CA LYS A 54 7.61 14.38 3.89
C LYS A 54 9.07 13.94 3.87
N LEU A 55 9.40 12.84 4.52
CA LEU A 55 10.76 12.31 4.57
C LEU A 55 11.27 11.89 3.17
N ALA A 56 10.39 11.31 2.35
CA ALA A 56 10.70 11.02 0.96
C ALA A 56 10.88 12.30 0.12
N ASP A 57 10.06 13.34 0.35
CA ASP A 57 10.19 14.66 -0.33
C ASP A 57 11.52 15.35 0.00
N GLU A 58 11.99 15.20 1.25
CA GLU A 58 13.29 15.67 1.77
C GLU A 58 14.48 14.78 1.33
N GLY A 59 14.22 13.70 0.59
CA GLY A 59 15.27 12.87 -0.01
C GLY A 59 15.88 11.80 0.91
N LEU A 60 15.24 11.48 2.05
CA LEU A 60 15.73 10.41 2.94
C LEU A 60 15.49 8.99 2.39
N GLY A 61 14.67 8.85 1.35
CA GLY A 61 14.39 7.56 0.75
C GLY A 61 13.16 7.59 -0.15
N THR A 62 12.62 6.41 -0.40
CA THR A 62 11.37 6.21 -1.15
C THR A 62 10.36 5.50 -0.28
N THR A 63 9.07 5.71 -0.52
CA THR A 63 8.02 4.97 0.18
C THR A 63 6.99 4.51 -0.84
N LEU A 64 6.25 3.46 -0.47
CA LEU A 64 5.10 3.01 -1.25
C LEU A 64 3.84 3.63 -0.65
N LEU A 65 2.87 3.96 -1.49
CA LEU A 65 1.59 4.51 -1.06
C LEU A 65 0.45 3.66 -1.62
N PRO A 66 -0.59 3.37 -0.82
CA PRO A 66 -1.86 2.90 -1.36
C PRO A 66 -2.43 3.95 -2.31
N TYR A 67 -3.08 3.49 -3.38
CA TYR A 67 -3.67 4.38 -4.40
C TYR A 67 -4.51 5.52 -3.82
N LEU A 68 -5.37 5.25 -2.83
CA LEU A 68 -6.23 6.29 -2.26
C LEU A 68 -5.44 7.43 -1.58
N HIS A 69 -4.27 7.15 -1.00
CA HIS A 69 -3.43 8.19 -0.40
C HIS A 69 -2.75 9.08 -1.46
N THR A 70 -2.65 8.64 -2.71
CA THR A 70 -2.06 9.45 -3.77
C THR A 70 -3.01 10.53 -4.29
N LEU A 71 -4.32 10.36 -4.06
CA LEU A 71 -5.35 11.32 -4.47
C LEU A 71 -5.24 12.65 -3.71
N ASP A 72 -4.83 12.59 -2.43
CA ASP A 72 -4.72 13.74 -1.53
C ASP A 72 -3.34 14.44 -1.60
N LEU A 73 -2.45 14.01 -2.49
CA LEU A 73 -1.16 14.65 -2.67
C LEU A 73 -1.28 16.01 -3.35
N ASN A 74 -0.39 16.94 -2.98
CA ASN A 74 -0.22 18.19 -3.72
C ASN A 74 0.41 17.93 -5.11
N GLU A 75 0.28 18.89 -6.03
CA GLU A 75 0.75 18.74 -7.41
C GLU A 75 2.26 18.44 -7.50
N LYS A 76 3.08 19.11 -6.67
CA LYS A 76 4.53 18.87 -6.58
C LYS A 76 4.85 17.40 -6.25
N ASN A 77 4.11 16.79 -5.32
CA ASN A 77 4.33 15.41 -4.90
C ASN A 77 3.75 14.41 -5.92
N LYS A 78 2.65 14.77 -6.61
CA LYS A 78 2.11 13.95 -7.69
C LYS A 78 3.09 13.75 -8.84
N GLU A 79 3.89 14.77 -9.17
CA GLU A 79 4.95 14.68 -10.18
C GLU A 79 6.05 13.65 -9.84
N LYS A 80 6.19 13.31 -8.55
CA LYS A 80 7.18 12.34 -8.05
C LYS A 80 6.65 10.92 -7.97
N LEU A 81 5.34 10.72 -8.14
CA LEU A 81 4.73 9.39 -8.12
C LEU A 81 5.17 8.57 -9.33
N LYS A 82 5.47 7.30 -9.07
CA LYS A 82 5.76 6.31 -10.12
C LYS A 82 4.85 5.10 -9.88
N PRO A 83 3.91 4.80 -10.79
CA PRO A 83 3.12 3.58 -10.68
C PRO A 83 3.98 2.34 -10.96
N PHE A 84 3.55 1.20 -10.44
CA PHE A 84 4.07 -0.09 -10.85
C PHE A 84 3.57 -0.45 -12.25
N LYS A 85 4.39 -1.20 -12.98
CA LYS A 85 3.99 -1.87 -14.22
C LYS A 85 2.96 -2.97 -13.93
N ASP A 86 2.09 -3.25 -14.90
CA ASP A 86 1.08 -4.30 -14.77
C ASP A 86 1.71 -5.72 -14.74
N PRO A 87 1.16 -6.65 -13.94
CA PRO A 87 0.05 -6.46 -13.01
C PRO A 87 0.49 -5.68 -11.75
N LYS A 88 -0.29 -4.66 -11.39
CA LYS A 88 0.05 -3.79 -10.25
C LYS A 88 -0.12 -4.56 -8.93
N PRO A 89 0.85 -4.50 -7.99
CA PRO A 89 0.68 -5.10 -6.68
C PRO A 89 -0.44 -4.38 -5.93
N ALA A 90 -1.41 -5.16 -5.44
CA ALA A 90 -2.58 -4.64 -4.74
C ALA A 90 -2.80 -5.41 -3.44
N ARG A 91 -3.56 -4.78 -2.53
CA ARG A 91 -4.05 -5.42 -1.31
C ARG A 91 -5.55 -5.65 -1.43
N GLU A 92 -6.01 -6.72 -0.81
CA GLU A 92 -7.44 -6.91 -0.58
C GLU A 92 -7.89 -6.14 0.66
N VAL A 93 -9.04 -5.45 0.57
CA VAL A 93 -9.71 -4.84 1.72
C VAL A 93 -11.04 -5.56 1.89
N SER A 94 -11.24 -6.15 3.07
CA SER A 94 -12.39 -7.02 3.35
C SER A 94 -13.13 -6.55 4.60
N LEU A 95 -14.45 -6.77 4.64
CA LEU A 95 -15.27 -6.58 5.83
C LEU A 95 -15.34 -7.89 6.62
N ILE A 96 -15.01 -7.84 7.91
CA ILE A 96 -15.07 -8.99 8.82
C ILE A 96 -16.23 -8.77 9.79
N TYR A 97 -17.08 -9.78 9.95
CA TYR A 97 -18.24 -9.74 10.85
C TYR A 97 -18.49 -11.12 11.50
N PRO A 98 -19.23 -11.18 12.63
CA PRO A 98 -19.54 -12.44 13.31
C PRO A 98 -20.40 -13.37 12.45
N LYS A 99 -20.14 -14.68 12.51
CA LYS A 99 -20.86 -15.72 11.74
C LYS A 99 -22.36 -15.84 12.02
N ASN A 100 -22.86 -15.23 13.10
CA ASN A 100 -24.28 -15.29 13.45
C ASN A 100 -25.14 -14.33 12.61
N GLU A 101 -24.53 -13.46 11.79
CA GLU A 101 -25.19 -12.64 10.78
C GLU A 101 -26.34 -11.75 11.28
N LEU A 102 -26.40 -11.48 12.59
CA LEU A 102 -27.51 -10.74 13.22
C LEU A 102 -27.77 -9.34 12.63
N LYS A 103 -26.76 -8.74 11.99
CA LYS A 103 -26.82 -7.41 11.37
C LYS A 103 -26.51 -7.43 9.87
N ILE A 104 -26.77 -8.54 9.18
CA ILE A 104 -26.33 -8.74 7.78
C ILE A 104 -26.84 -7.64 6.84
N HIS A 105 -28.07 -7.15 7.02
CA HIS A 105 -28.59 -6.03 6.22
C HIS A 105 -27.77 -4.74 6.37
N ILE A 106 -27.31 -4.43 7.60
CA ILE A 106 -26.46 -3.27 7.87
C ILE A 106 -25.07 -3.48 7.27
N ILE A 107 -24.51 -4.69 7.41
CA ILE A 107 -23.21 -5.06 6.86
C ILE A 107 -23.21 -4.94 5.33
N ASN A 108 -24.28 -5.42 4.68
CA ASN A 108 -24.44 -5.32 3.23
C ASN A 108 -24.61 -3.87 2.79
N ALA A 109 -25.44 -3.08 3.48
CA ALA A 109 -25.58 -1.66 3.17
C ALA A 109 -24.23 -0.90 3.30
N LEU A 110 -23.43 -1.20 4.32
CA LEU A 110 -22.09 -0.64 4.48
C LEU A 110 -21.16 -1.08 3.34
N ARG A 111 -21.14 -2.37 3.00
CA ARG A 111 -20.37 -2.92 1.89
C ARG A 111 -20.70 -2.22 0.58
N ASP A 112 -21.99 -2.10 0.27
CA ASP A 112 -22.46 -1.51 -0.98
C ASP A 112 -22.16 -0.01 -1.03
N THR A 113 -22.25 0.69 0.10
CA THR A 113 -21.83 2.09 0.21
C THR A 113 -20.33 2.25 -0.07
N ILE A 114 -19.48 1.42 0.56
CA ILE A 114 -18.03 1.44 0.32
C ILE A 114 -17.73 1.13 -1.15
N LEU A 115 -18.34 0.08 -1.72
CA LEU A 115 -18.13 -0.29 -3.12
C LEU A 115 -18.62 0.81 -4.09
N GLY A 116 -19.74 1.47 -3.79
CA GLY A 116 -20.27 2.57 -4.58
C GLY A 116 -19.28 3.74 -4.67
N VAL A 117 -18.67 4.13 -3.53
CA VAL A 117 -17.65 5.18 -3.48
C VAL A 117 -16.37 4.74 -4.20
N ILE A 118 -15.89 3.53 -3.93
CA ILE A 118 -14.59 3.06 -4.46
C ILE A 118 -14.64 2.82 -5.98
N ARG A 119 -15.75 2.31 -6.53
CA ARG A 119 -15.89 2.11 -7.99
C ARG A 119 -15.80 3.42 -8.77
N GLY A 120 -16.22 4.53 -8.18
CA GLY A 120 -16.05 5.86 -8.78
C GLY A 120 -14.61 6.37 -8.72
N ALA A 121 -13.83 5.90 -7.73
CA ALA A 121 -12.46 6.36 -7.48
C ALA A 121 -11.37 5.48 -8.13
N ILE A 122 -11.64 4.19 -8.40
CA ILE A 122 -10.63 3.22 -8.85
C ILE A 122 -11.16 2.44 -10.06
N ALA A 123 -10.47 2.52 -11.20
CA ALA A 123 -10.67 1.60 -12.32
C ALA A 123 -9.95 0.27 -12.01
N PHE A 124 -10.72 -0.81 -11.82
CA PHE A 124 -10.15 -2.14 -11.62
C PHE A 124 -9.63 -2.69 -12.95
N SER A 125 -8.31 -2.68 -13.13
CA SER A 125 -7.66 -3.36 -14.25
C SER A 125 -6.34 -3.97 -13.76
N ASP A 126 -6.18 -5.27 -14.04
CA ASP A 126 -4.97 -6.09 -13.91
C ASP A 126 -4.11 -5.85 -12.66
N VAL A 127 -4.59 -6.36 -11.52
CA VAL A 127 -3.87 -6.32 -10.24
C VAL A 127 -3.42 -7.70 -9.76
N GLU A 128 -2.26 -7.75 -9.12
CA GLU A 128 -1.74 -8.92 -8.42
C GLU A 128 -1.96 -8.74 -6.91
N ILE A 129 -2.77 -9.60 -6.30
CA ILE A 129 -3.08 -9.52 -4.86
C ILE A 129 -1.89 -10.03 -4.03
N ILE A 130 -1.31 -9.15 -3.23
CA ILE A 130 -0.24 -9.48 -2.28
C ILE A 130 -0.84 -9.82 -0.92
N SER A 131 -0.63 -11.05 -0.48
CA SER A 131 -1.05 -11.49 0.86
C SER A 131 -0.24 -10.80 1.96
N PRO A 132 -0.88 -10.20 2.98
CA PRO A 132 -0.17 -9.67 4.14
C PRO A 132 0.32 -10.78 5.09
N LYS A 133 -0.21 -12.01 4.97
CA LYS A 133 0.31 -13.17 5.72
C LYS A 133 1.57 -13.68 5.04
N THR A 134 2.65 -13.81 5.82
CA THR A 134 3.84 -14.58 5.44
C THR A 134 3.40 -16.04 5.24
N LYS A 135 3.66 -16.61 4.07
CA LYS A 135 3.57 -18.07 3.90
C LYS A 135 4.67 -18.75 4.71
#